data_AF-A0A3B0PCA4-F1
#
_entry.id   AF-A0A3B0PCA4-F1
#
_cell.length_a   1.000
_cell.length_b   1.000
_cell.length_c   1.000
_cell.angle_alpha   90.00
_cell.angle_beta   90.00
_cell.angle_gamma   90.00
#
_symmetry.space_group_name_H-M   'P 1'
#
loop_
_entity.id
_entity.type
_entity.pdbx_description
1 polymer ?
#
loop_
_entity_poly.entity_id
_entity_poly.type
_entity_poly.pdbx_seq_one_letter_code
_entity_poly.pdbx_strand_id
1 'polypeptide(L)'
;MPDGQALQSATSHNLSQNFSKAFDIRYQTKNNDYQNVFSMSAGVSTRIIGAIIMTHGDDDGLVFPTKVAPYHISLNCIFDDTNQELNAKLKELANKYSQKYRVHLNVNKDSTGEIIKNSQLRGDCCVLLMGPNDLKKNEIVFIDRITKQKQFINLDHLDQKLEELFSTFDQKLYQKAKAVFETKVDFAQTFEEFEQKIASGKFVRVFYCNEDLYEKQIKEKTGASSRCIIKYLDEQTQERCFISNKKAKVEIYFARSY
;
A
#
# COMPACT_ATOMS: atom_id res chain seq x y z
N MET A 1 2.05 9.58 1.49
CA MET A 1 2.46 9.58 0.07
C MET A 1 3.95 9.91 -0.04
N PRO A 2 4.67 9.58 -1.13
CA PRO A 2 6.11 9.84 -1.25
C PRO A 2 6.50 11.31 -1.00
N ASP A 3 5.66 12.22 -1.46
CA ASP A 3 5.73 13.68 -1.27
C ASP A 3 5.39 14.16 0.16
N GLY A 4 5.11 13.24 1.08
CA GLY A 4 4.77 13.58 2.47
C GLY A 4 3.30 13.93 2.71
N GLN A 5 2.47 13.94 1.67
CA GLN A 5 1.05 14.27 1.81
C GLN A 5 0.25 13.08 2.33
N ALA A 6 -0.84 13.38 3.04
CA ALA A 6 -1.75 12.42 3.60
C ALA A 6 -2.91 12.12 2.66
N LEU A 7 -3.24 10.84 2.55
CA LEU A 7 -4.35 10.35 1.76
C LEU A 7 -5.32 9.61 2.67
N GLN A 8 -6.59 10.02 2.69
CA GLN A 8 -7.64 9.24 3.36
C GLN A 8 -7.98 8.02 2.50
N SER A 9 -7.65 6.82 3.01
CA SER A 9 -7.83 5.56 2.28
C SER A 9 -9.29 5.11 2.19
N ALA A 10 -10.03 5.25 3.29
CA ALA A 10 -11.44 4.87 3.40
C ALA A 10 -12.10 5.69 4.53
N THR A 11 -13.42 5.56 4.66
CA THR A 11 -14.18 6.18 5.75
C THR A 11 -15.29 5.27 6.26
N SER A 12 -15.62 5.42 7.54
CA SER A 12 -16.80 4.84 8.17
C SER A 12 -17.37 5.87 9.14
N HIS A 13 -18.68 6.04 9.11
CA HIS A 13 -19.41 7.06 9.84
C HIS A 13 -20.48 6.42 10.71
N ASN A 14 -20.43 6.64 12.01
CA ASN A 14 -21.60 6.49 12.86
C ASN A 14 -22.51 7.71 12.65
N LEU A 15 -23.55 7.54 11.84
CA LEU A 15 -24.50 8.61 11.52
C LEU A 15 -25.55 8.80 12.62
N SER A 16 -25.58 7.88 13.60
CA SER A 16 -26.56 7.82 14.67
C SER A 16 -27.97 7.95 14.09
N GLN A 17 -28.76 8.90 14.55
CA GLN A 17 -30.13 9.11 14.07
C GLN A 17 -30.26 10.36 13.18
N ASN A 18 -29.16 10.98 12.76
CA ASN A 18 -29.23 12.26 12.04
C ASN A 18 -29.97 12.10 10.70
N PHE A 19 -29.63 11.07 9.93
CA PHE A 19 -30.29 10.78 8.66
C PHE A 19 -31.71 10.24 8.85
N SER A 20 -31.93 9.32 9.78
CA SER A 20 -33.27 8.79 10.03
C SER A 20 -34.27 9.88 10.40
N LYS A 21 -33.85 10.88 11.18
CA LYS A 21 -34.70 12.01 11.57
C LYS A 21 -35.01 12.90 10.36
N ALA A 22 -34.03 13.16 9.51
CA ALA A 22 -34.20 14.01 8.32
C ALA A 22 -35.11 13.38 7.26
N PHE A 23 -35.11 12.05 7.14
CA PHE A 23 -35.86 11.30 6.11
C PHE A 23 -37.05 10.52 6.67
N ASP A 24 -37.43 10.75 7.93
CA ASP A 24 -38.52 10.06 8.65
C ASP A 24 -38.43 8.51 8.62
N ILE A 25 -37.22 7.98 8.72
CA ILE A 25 -36.95 6.54 8.73
C ILE A 25 -37.13 5.99 10.15
N ARG A 26 -38.30 5.41 10.40
CA ARG A 26 -38.70 4.91 11.72
C ARG A 26 -39.03 3.43 11.70
N TYR A 27 -38.96 2.81 12.86
CA TYR A 27 -39.45 1.46 13.13
C TYR A 27 -40.37 1.48 14.35
N GLN A 28 -41.35 0.57 14.39
CA GLN A 28 -42.20 0.38 15.56
C GLN A 28 -41.46 -0.50 16.57
N THR A 29 -41.41 -0.09 17.83
CA THR A 29 -40.80 -0.90 18.89
C THR A 29 -41.79 -1.91 19.48
N LYS A 30 -41.30 -2.76 20.38
CA LYS A 30 -42.13 -3.71 21.16
C LYS A 30 -43.21 -3.04 22.02
N ASN A 31 -43.02 -1.76 22.39
CA ASN A 31 -43.99 -0.99 23.16
C ASN A 31 -45.01 -0.26 22.27
N ASN A 32 -45.03 -0.56 20.97
CA ASN A 32 -45.88 0.08 19.96
C ASN A 32 -45.64 1.58 19.72
N ASP A 33 -44.56 2.17 20.27
CA ASP A 33 -44.07 3.49 19.91
C ASP A 33 -43.16 3.45 18.66
N TYR A 34 -42.92 4.59 18.03
CA TYR A 34 -42.02 4.71 16.87
C TYR A 34 -40.69 5.33 17.27
N GLN A 35 -39.60 4.70 16.84
CA GLN A 35 -38.25 5.21 17.06
C GLN A 35 -37.48 5.36 15.74
N ASN A 36 -36.53 6.29 15.73
CA ASN A 36 -35.64 6.53 14.60
C ASN A 36 -34.54 5.46 14.54
N VAL A 37 -34.23 5.01 13.33
CA VAL A 37 -33.18 4.01 13.09
C VAL A 37 -31.80 4.60 13.35
N PHE A 38 -30.92 3.85 14.03
CA PHE A 38 -29.50 4.16 14.06
C PHE A 38 -28.84 3.69 12.78
N SER A 39 -28.18 4.59 12.05
CA SER A 39 -27.54 4.29 10.77
C SER A 39 -26.02 4.45 10.80
N MET A 40 -25.37 3.72 9.90
CA MET A 40 -23.94 3.82 9.61
C MET A 40 -23.76 3.86 8.09
N SER A 41 -22.75 4.59 7.62
CA SER A 41 -22.29 4.53 6.24
C SER A 41 -20.78 4.30 6.21
N ALA A 42 -20.29 3.66 5.16
CA ALA A 42 -18.87 3.46 4.93
C ALA A 42 -18.58 3.49 3.44
N GLY A 43 -17.34 3.83 3.07
CA GLY A 43 -16.95 3.96 1.68
C GLY A 43 -15.46 3.78 1.46
N VAL A 44 -15.13 3.16 0.33
CA VAL A 44 -13.80 3.04 -0.25
C VAL A 44 -13.93 3.20 -1.76
N SER A 45 -12.90 3.72 -2.42
CA SER A 45 -12.92 3.93 -3.88
C SER A 45 -11.63 3.46 -4.54
N THR A 46 -11.58 3.55 -5.86
CA THR A 46 -10.40 3.24 -6.68
C THR A 46 -9.18 4.10 -6.35
N ARG A 47 -9.34 5.17 -5.55
CA ARG A 47 -8.23 5.93 -4.95
C ARG A 47 -7.21 5.03 -4.25
N ILE A 48 -7.63 3.90 -3.68
CA ILE A 48 -6.72 2.93 -3.04
C ILE A 48 -5.73 2.31 -4.02
N ILE A 49 -6.07 2.18 -5.30
CA ILE A 49 -5.17 1.68 -6.33
C ILE A 49 -4.01 2.67 -6.52
N GLY A 50 -4.32 3.97 -6.61
CA GLY A 50 -3.31 5.03 -6.64
C GLY A 50 -2.42 5.02 -5.39
N ALA A 51 -3.00 4.77 -4.21
CA ALA A 51 -2.24 4.63 -2.97
C ALA A 51 -1.22 3.48 -3.05
N ILE A 52 -1.64 2.30 -3.50
CA ILE A 52 -0.75 1.14 -3.67
C ILE A 52 0.39 1.47 -4.65
N ILE A 53 0.07 2.06 -5.80
CA ILE A 53 1.05 2.44 -6.83
C ILE A 53 2.09 3.39 -6.23
N MET A 54 1.65 4.46 -5.58
CA MET A 54 2.55 5.47 -5.01
C MET A 54 3.32 4.98 -3.79
N THR A 55 2.79 4.02 -3.02
CA THR A 55 3.46 3.47 -1.84
C THR A 55 4.58 2.49 -2.20
N HIS A 56 4.38 1.67 -3.23
CA HIS A 56 5.29 0.56 -3.53
C HIS A 56 6.14 0.78 -4.79
N GLY A 57 5.67 1.58 -5.75
CA GLY A 57 6.38 1.87 -6.98
C GLY A 57 7.79 2.43 -6.76
N ASP A 58 8.66 2.20 -7.73
CA ASP A 58 10.04 2.69 -7.75
C ASP A 58 10.40 3.22 -9.15
N ASP A 59 11.65 3.63 -9.33
CA ASP A 59 12.13 4.23 -10.59
C ASP A 59 12.02 3.27 -11.80
N ASP A 60 11.93 1.96 -11.57
CA ASP A 60 11.79 0.97 -12.65
C ASP A 60 10.31 0.72 -13.03
N GLY A 61 9.36 1.15 -12.20
CA GLY A 61 7.94 1.07 -12.48
C GLY A 61 7.10 0.53 -11.31
N LEU A 62 6.08 -0.25 -11.66
CA LEU A 62 5.08 -0.71 -10.69
C LEU A 62 5.64 -1.81 -9.80
N VAL A 63 5.17 -1.83 -8.55
CA VAL A 63 5.40 -2.90 -7.59
C VAL A 63 4.07 -3.15 -6.89
N PHE A 64 3.58 -4.39 -6.96
CA PHE A 64 2.27 -4.74 -6.41
C PHE A 64 2.38 -5.84 -5.36
N PRO A 65 1.59 -5.77 -4.28
CA PRO A 65 1.31 -6.93 -3.47
C PRO A 65 0.78 -8.08 -4.32
N THR A 66 1.10 -9.32 -3.96
CA THR A 66 0.76 -10.52 -4.73
C THR A 66 -0.73 -10.60 -5.02
N LYS A 67 -1.60 -10.19 -4.10
CA LYS A 67 -3.06 -10.21 -4.28
C LYS A 67 -3.57 -9.36 -5.45
N VAL A 68 -2.84 -8.34 -5.87
CA VAL A 68 -3.26 -7.39 -6.91
C VAL A 68 -2.29 -7.29 -8.09
N ALA A 69 -1.13 -7.95 -8.03
CA ALA A 69 -0.18 -7.98 -9.13
C ALA A 69 -0.80 -8.60 -10.40
N PRO A 70 -0.70 -7.98 -11.59
CA PRO A 70 -1.26 -8.55 -12.82
C PRO A 70 -0.77 -9.98 -13.07
N TYR A 71 0.54 -10.18 -12.96
CA TYR A 71 1.17 -11.49 -12.95
C TYR A 71 2.11 -11.62 -11.76
N HIS A 72 2.19 -12.81 -11.20
CA HIS A 72 3.17 -13.15 -10.19
C HIS A 72 4.51 -13.49 -10.84
N ILE A 73 4.48 -14.25 -11.94
CA ILE A 73 5.67 -14.79 -12.60
C ILE A 73 5.65 -14.37 -14.06
N SER A 74 6.69 -13.67 -14.50
CA SER A 74 7.00 -13.45 -15.91
C SER A 74 7.96 -14.54 -16.39
N LEU A 75 7.48 -15.52 -17.14
CA LEU A 75 8.25 -16.67 -17.62
C LEU A 75 8.59 -16.47 -19.10
N ASN A 76 9.88 -16.36 -19.43
CA ASN A 76 10.31 -15.93 -20.75
C ASN A 76 11.39 -16.82 -21.37
N CYS A 77 11.27 -17.04 -22.68
CA CYS A 77 12.35 -17.55 -23.52
C CYS A 77 13.39 -16.45 -23.76
N ILE A 78 14.67 -16.82 -23.84
CA ILE A 78 15.73 -15.92 -24.32
C ILE A 78 16.55 -16.60 -25.43
N PHE A 79 17.00 -15.78 -26.39
CA PHE A 79 17.91 -16.11 -27.49
C PHE A 79 17.38 -16.96 -28.67
N ASP A 80 16.41 -17.86 -28.48
CA ASP A 80 15.88 -18.69 -29.58
C ASP A 80 14.42 -19.13 -29.34
N ASP A 81 13.48 -18.44 -29.99
CA ASP A 81 12.05 -18.75 -29.99
C ASP A 81 11.65 -19.90 -30.92
N THR A 82 12.58 -20.40 -31.74
CA THR A 82 12.33 -21.51 -32.67
C THR A 82 12.64 -22.88 -32.06
N ASN A 83 13.31 -22.90 -30.90
CA ASN A 83 13.66 -24.13 -30.19
C ASN A 83 12.40 -24.78 -29.58
N GLN A 84 11.96 -25.88 -30.19
CA GLN A 84 10.75 -26.60 -29.78
C GLN A 84 10.84 -27.21 -28.38
N GLU A 85 12.02 -27.71 -27.99
CA GLU A 85 12.25 -28.33 -26.68
C GLU A 85 12.16 -27.28 -25.55
N LEU A 86 12.80 -26.13 -25.76
CA LEU A 86 12.73 -24.99 -24.84
C LEU A 86 11.31 -24.48 -24.69
N ASN A 87 10.60 -24.27 -25.80
CA ASN A 87 9.22 -23.82 -25.78
C ASN A 87 8.28 -24.84 -25.11
N ALA A 88 8.50 -26.13 -25.33
CA ALA A 88 7.74 -27.18 -24.65
C ALA A 88 7.99 -27.14 -23.13
N LYS A 89 9.25 -26.99 -22.71
CA LYS A 89 9.61 -26.91 -21.28
C LYS A 89 9.01 -25.66 -20.62
N LEU A 90 9.07 -24.51 -21.27
CA LEU A 90 8.47 -23.27 -20.76
C LEU A 90 6.94 -23.40 -20.63
N LYS A 91 6.27 -24.04 -21.60
CA LYS A 91 4.83 -24.32 -21.52
C LYS A 91 4.49 -25.29 -20.39
N GLU A 92 5.29 -26.33 -20.19
CA GLU A 92 5.16 -27.26 -19.06
C GLU A 92 5.24 -26.53 -17.73
N LEU A 93 6.27 -25.69 -17.53
CA LEU A 93 6.44 -24.88 -16.32
C LEU A 93 5.29 -23.88 -16.15
N ALA A 94 4.87 -23.20 -17.22
CA ALA A 94 3.74 -22.29 -17.17
C ALA A 94 2.46 -22.99 -16.72
N ASN A 95 2.15 -24.17 -17.26
CA ASN A 95 0.98 -24.96 -16.88
C ASN A 95 1.06 -25.42 -15.41
N LYS A 96 2.23 -25.88 -14.97
CA LYS A 96 2.49 -26.28 -13.57
C LYS A 96 2.24 -25.11 -12.61
N TYR A 97 2.86 -23.96 -12.86
CA TYR A 97 2.78 -22.82 -11.95
C TYR A 97 1.47 -22.05 -12.03
N SER A 98 0.76 -22.12 -13.16
CA SER A 98 -0.57 -21.51 -13.31
C SER A 98 -1.63 -22.08 -12.36
N GLN A 99 -1.39 -23.26 -11.77
CA GLN A 99 -2.27 -23.85 -10.75
C GLN A 99 -2.27 -23.04 -9.44
N LYS A 100 -1.21 -22.27 -9.17
CA LYS A 100 -1.03 -21.52 -7.91
C LYS A 100 -0.78 -20.03 -8.13
N TYR A 101 -0.24 -19.65 -9.28
CA TYR A 101 0.23 -18.30 -9.57
C TYR A 101 -0.32 -17.77 -10.89
N ARG A 102 -0.46 -16.45 -11.04
CA ARG A 102 -0.72 -15.81 -12.33
C ARG A 102 0.59 -15.76 -13.11
N VAL A 103 0.71 -16.56 -14.17
CA VAL A 103 1.92 -16.66 -14.99
C VAL A 103 1.71 -15.95 -16.32
N HIS A 104 2.65 -15.09 -16.70
CA HIS A 104 2.75 -14.56 -18.05
C HIS A 104 3.86 -15.30 -18.79
N LEU A 105 3.48 -16.12 -19.76
CA LEU A 105 4.43 -16.81 -20.63
C LEU A 105 4.70 -15.95 -21.88
N ASN A 106 5.98 -15.66 -22.12
CA ASN A 106 6.44 -15.02 -23.35
C ASN A 106 7.49 -15.90 -24.03
N VAL A 107 7.17 -16.36 -25.24
CA VAL A 107 8.09 -17.15 -26.07
C VAL A 107 8.58 -16.38 -27.29
N ASN A 108 8.33 -15.06 -27.36
CA ASN A 108 8.80 -14.24 -28.45
C ASN A 108 10.30 -13.96 -28.32
N LYS A 109 10.93 -13.60 -29.45
CA LYS A 109 12.35 -13.20 -29.52
C LYS A 109 12.59 -11.77 -29.02
N ASP A 110 12.21 -11.50 -27.78
CA ASP A 110 12.47 -10.23 -27.12
C ASP A 110 13.88 -10.21 -26.52
N SER A 111 14.49 -9.04 -26.45
CA SER A 111 15.77 -8.91 -25.74
C SER A 111 15.57 -9.10 -24.24
N THR A 112 16.59 -9.63 -23.55
CA THR A 112 16.53 -9.79 -22.08
C THR A 112 16.24 -8.47 -21.36
N GLY A 113 16.80 -7.36 -21.85
CA GLY A 113 16.55 -6.03 -21.27
C GLY A 113 15.09 -5.60 -21.43
N GLU A 114 14.49 -5.86 -22.60
CA GLU A 114 13.09 -5.55 -22.87
C GLU A 114 12.12 -6.38 -22.02
N ILE A 115 12.40 -7.68 -21.87
CA ILE A 115 11.63 -8.57 -20.99
C ILE A 115 11.61 -8.04 -19.55
N ILE A 116 12.80 -7.74 -19.00
CA ILE A 116 12.93 -7.26 -17.62
C ILE A 116 12.19 -5.93 -17.47
N LYS A 117 12.42 -4.98 -18.38
CA LYS A 117 11.78 -3.67 -18.34
C LYS A 117 10.26 -3.77 -18.42
N ASN A 118 9.72 -4.55 -19.34
CA ASN A 118 8.28 -4.74 -19.49
C ASN A 118 7.65 -5.39 -18.24
N SER A 119 8.37 -6.34 -17.62
CA SER A 119 7.95 -6.95 -16.37
C SER A 119 7.96 -5.96 -15.19
N GLN A 120 8.99 -5.12 -15.09
CA GLN A 120 9.09 -4.07 -14.07
C GLN A 120 8.01 -3.00 -14.22
N LEU A 121 7.74 -2.55 -15.45
CA LEU A 121 6.69 -1.59 -15.74
C LEU A 121 5.30 -2.12 -15.38
N ARG A 122 5.05 -3.42 -15.62
CA ARG A 122 3.78 -4.08 -15.26
C ARG A 122 3.68 -4.43 -13.77
N GLY A 123 4.81 -4.58 -13.09
CA GLY A 123 4.91 -4.89 -11.67
C GLY A 123 4.73 -6.36 -11.34
N ASP A 124 5.29 -7.24 -12.18
CA ASP A 124 5.29 -8.67 -11.87
C ASP A 124 6.22 -8.97 -10.69
N CYS A 125 5.91 -9.98 -9.88
CA CYS A 125 6.66 -10.25 -8.64
C CYS A 125 8.06 -10.84 -8.88
N CYS A 126 8.25 -11.63 -9.95
CA CYS A 126 9.56 -12.11 -10.39
C CYS A 126 9.61 -12.38 -11.90
N VAL A 127 10.82 -12.37 -12.44
CA VAL A 127 11.12 -12.77 -13.82
C VAL A 127 11.89 -14.08 -13.80
N LEU A 128 11.46 -15.01 -14.64
CA LEU A 128 12.12 -16.26 -14.96
C LEU A 128 12.55 -16.23 -16.43
N LEU A 129 13.83 -16.44 -16.69
CA LEU A 129 14.39 -16.49 -18.04
C LEU A 129 15.06 -17.84 -18.27
N MET A 130 14.82 -18.45 -19.43
CA MET A 130 15.48 -19.69 -19.83
C MET A 130 15.88 -19.62 -21.30
N GLY A 131 17.16 -19.86 -21.58
CA GLY A 131 17.68 -20.09 -22.93
C GLY A 131 18.06 -21.55 -23.16
N PRO A 132 18.51 -21.90 -24.39
CA PRO A 132 18.88 -23.28 -24.73
C PRO A 132 20.02 -23.85 -23.86
N ASN A 133 20.95 -23.01 -23.41
CA ASN A 133 22.05 -23.43 -22.55
C ASN A 133 21.59 -23.66 -21.09
N ASP A 134 20.64 -22.87 -20.61
CA ASP A 134 20.07 -23.04 -19.27
C ASP A 134 19.25 -24.33 -19.20
N LEU A 135 18.50 -24.62 -20.27
CA LEU A 135 17.78 -25.89 -20.44
C LEU A 135 18.71 -27.10 -20.34
N LYS A 136 19.84 -27.08 -21.06
CA LYS A 136 20.86 -28.15 -21.00
C LYS A 136 21.45 -28.35 -19.60
N LYS A 137 21.48 -27.28 -18.79
CA LYS A 137 21.99 -27.31 -17.41
C LYS A 137 20.91 -27.62 -16.37
N ASN A 138 19.65 -27.77 -16.78
CA ASN A 138 18.50 -27.87 -15.88
C ASN A 138 18.38 -26.66 -14.94
N GLU A 139 18.64 -25.44 -15.45
CA GLU A 139 18.65 -24.19 -14.69
C GLU A 139 17.70 -23.15 -15.29
N ILE A 140 17.34 -22.18 -14.46
CA ILE A 140 16.58 -20.99 -14.86
C ILE A 140 17.16 -19.75 -14.18
N VAL A 141 17.16 -18.62 -14.87
CA VAL A 141 17.51 -17.33 -14.28
C VAL A 141 16.30 -16.77 -13.57
N PHE A 142 16.42 -16.55 -12.26
CA PHE A 142 15.43 -15.91 -11.40
C PHE A 142 15.84 -14.48 -11.10
N ILE A 143 14.90 -13.54 -11.23
CA ILE A 143 15.07 -12.12 -10.89
C ILE A 143 13.93 -11.68 -9.98
N ASP A 144 14.25 -11.21 -8.78
CA ASP A 144 13.29 -10.73 -7.78
C ASP A 144 12.92 -9.26 -8.04
N ARG A 145 11.62 -8.92 -8.04
CA ARG A 145 11.15 -7.55 -8.30
C ARG A 145 11.54 -6.54 -7.21
N ILE A 146 11.61 -6.97 -5.94
CA ILE A 146 11.89 -6.12 -4.78
C ILE A 146 13.40 -5.91 -4.64
N THR A 147 14.18 -7.01 -4.62
CA THR A 147 15.63 -6.93 -4.35
C THR A 147 16.45 -6.67 -5.60
N LYS A 148 15.87 -6.89 -6.79
CA LYS A 148 16.54 -6.82 -8.10
C LYS A 148 17.69 -7.82 -8.24
N GLN A 149 17.82 -8.77 -7.31
CA GLN A 149 18.87 -9.79 -7.35
C GLN A 149 18.57 -10.80 -8.45
N LYS A 150 19.63 -11.14 -9.20
CA LYS A 150 19.62 -12.18 -10.23
C LYS A 150 20.33 -13.43 -9.72
N GLN A 151 19.69 -14.58 -9.87
CA GLN A 151 20.19 -15.88 -9.39
C GLN A 151 19.97 -16.95 -10.46
N PHE A 152 20.88 -17.90 -10.59
CA PHE A 152 20.65 -19.13 -11.34
C PHE A 152 20.09 -20.17 -10.37
N ILE A 153 18.95 -20.78 -10.71
CA ILE A 153 18.23 -21.73 -9.87
C ILE A 153 18.10 -23.03 -10.66
N ASN A 154 18.56 -24.14 -10.09
CA ASN A 154 18.28 -25.45 -10.65
C ASN A 154 16.76 -25.72 -10.59
N LEU A 155 16.19 -26.29 -11.65
CA LEU A 155 14.74 -26.53 -11.75
C LEU A 155 14.20 -27.40 -10.60
N ASP A 156 15.01 -28.29 -10.03
CA ASP A 156 14.64 -29.15 -8.91
C ASP A 156 14.39 -28.34 -7.61
N HIS A 157 14.94 -27.13 -7.53
CA HIS A 157 14.79 -26.21 -6.39
C HIS A 157 13.87 -25.02 -6.69
N LEU A 158 13.33 -24.90 -7.90
CA LEU A 158 12.53 -23.76 -8.31
C LEU A 158 11.22 -23.65 -7.51
N ASP A 159 10.57 -24.78 -7.20
CA ASP A 159 9.33 -24.80 -6.42
C ASP A 159 9.56 -24.19 -5.03
N GLN A 160 10.60 -24.66 -4.32
CA GLN A 160 10.98 -24.13 -3.01
C GLN A 160 11.30 -22.64 -3.09
N LYS A 161 12.01 -22.19 -4.13
CA LYS A 161 12.36 -20.77 -4.30
C LYS A 161 11.14 -19.89 -4.49
N LEU A 162 10.16 -20.33 -5.29
CA LEU A 162 8.92 -19.58 -5.50
C LEU A 162 8.07 -19.57 -4.22
N GLU A 163 8.01 -20.66 -3.47
CA GLU A 163 7.31 -20.69 -2.17
C GLU A 163 7.93 -19.76 -1.14
N GLU A 164 9.26 -19.71 -1.05
CA GLU A 164 9.99 -18.78 -0.19
C GLU A 164 9.74 -17.32 -0.61
N LEU A 165 9.78 -17.03 -1.92
CA LEU A 165 9.48 -15.71 -2.45
C LEU A 165 8.08 -15.28 -2.03
N PHE A 166 7.05 -16.04 -2.42
CA PHE A 166 5.66 -15.62 -2.26
C PHE A 166 5.16 -15.67 -0.82
N SER A 167 5.75 -16.51 0.04
CA SER A 167 5.43 -16.51 1.48
C SER A 167 5.93 -15.25 2.21
N THR A 168 6.96 -14.58 1.67
CA THR A 168 7.57 -13.39 2.29
C THR A 168 7.35 -12.09 1.53
N PHE A 169 6.87 -12.15 0.28
CA PHE A 169 6.80 -11.00 -0.64
C PHE A 169 6.00 -9.82 -0.07
N ASP A 170 4.74 -10.07 0.31
CA ASP A 170 3.86 -9.01 0.81
C ASP A 170 4.34 -8.44 2.14
N GLN A 171 4.93 -9.28 2.99
CA GLN A 171 5.51 -8.83 4.26
C GLN A 171 6.74 -7.94 4.03
N LYS A 172 7.59 -8.25 3.05
CA LYS A 172 8.72 -7.40 2.65
C LYS A 172 8.24 -6.02 2.16
N LEU A 173 7.20 -6.00 1.31
CA LEU A 173 6.59 -4.74 0.86
C LEU A 173 6.00 -3.93 2.01
N TYR A 174 5.26 -4.58 2.91
CA TYR A 174 4.68 -3.93 4.08
C TYR A 174 5.76 -3.35 5.00
N GLN A 175 6.80 -4.13 5.33
CA GLN A 175 7.89 -3.68 6.20
C GLN A 175 8.64 -2.48 5.59
N LYS A 176 8.93 -2.51 4.28
CA LYS A 176 9.54 -1.39 3.56
C LYS A 176 8.66 -0.14 3.64
N ALA A 177 7.37 -0.26 3.34
CA ALA A 177 6.42 0.85 3.39
C ALA A 177 6.24 1.40 4.81
N LYS A 178 6.19 0.52 5.82
CA LYS A 178 6.10 0.87 7.23
C LYS A 178 7.32 1.65 7.69
N ALA A 179 8.52 1.18 7.39
CA ALA A 179 9.76 1.88 7.73
C ALA A 179 9.78 3.29 7.12
N VAL A 180 9.39 3.45 5.85
CA VAL A 180 9.27 4.77 5.22
C VAL A 180 8.23 5.63 5.94
N PHE A 181 7.06 5.09 6.24
CA PHE A 181 6.02 5.82 6.98
C PHE A 181 6.51 6.30 8.34
N GLU A 182 7.21 5.47 9.10
CA GLU A 182 7.78 5.83 10.41
C GLU A 182 8.76 7.00 10.30
N THR A 183 9.58 7.06 9.24
CA THR A 183 10.45 8.24 9.01
C THR A 183 9.67 9.52 8.69
N LYS A 184 8.41 9.41 8.25
CA LYS A 184 7.54 10.54 7.89
C LYS A 184 6.70 11.03 9.06
N VAL A 185 6.65 10.30 10.17
CA VAL A 185 5.92 10.69 11.37
C VAL A 185 6.88 11.36 12.35
N ASP A 186 6.54 12.56 12.79
CA ASP A 186 7.23 13.28 13.87
C ASP A 186 6.24 13.71 14.96
N PHE A 187 6.78 14.14 16.10
CA PHE A 187 6.01 14.71 17.20
C PHE A 187 6.45 16.16 17.42
N ALA A 188 5.51 17.09 17.67
CA ALA A 188 5.83 18.49 17.98
C ALA A 188 5.23 18.92 19.32
N GLN A 189 6.00 19.66 20.11
CA GLN A 189 5.55 20.22 21.39
C GLN A 189 5.10 21.67 21.28
N THR A 190 5.66 22.43 20.33
CA THR A 190 5.29 23.82 20.08
C THR A 190 4.76 24.01 18.66
N PHE A 191 4.09 25.15 18.45
CA PHE A 191 3.59 25.50 17.13
C PHE A 191 4.73 25.77 16.12
N GLU A 192 5.85 26.33 16.56
CA GLU A 192 7.01 26.59 15.70
C GLU A 192 7.65 25.28 15.19
N GLU A 193 7.84 24.30 16.07
CA GLU A 193 8.33 22.96 15.67
C GLU A 193 7.36 22.30 14.69
N PHE A 194 6.06 22.45 14.93
CA PHE A 194 5.01 21.93 14.09
C PHE A 194 5.09 22.52 12.67
N GLU A 195 5.22 23.85 12.55
CA GLU A 195 5.34 24.53 11.26
C GLU A 195 6.53 24.01 10.45
N GLN A 196 7.70 23.86 11.09
CA GLN A 196 8.91 23.34 10.46
C GLN A 196 8.74 21.89 9.96
N LYS A 197 8.12 21.03 10.78
CA LYS A 197 7.89 19.62 10.44
C LYS A 197 6.86 19.46 9.33
N ILE A 198 5.78 20.24 9.34
CA ILE A 198 4.79 20.26 8.25
C ILE A 198 5.42 20.76 6.94
N ALA A 199 6.22 21.82 6.99
CA ALA A 199 6.93 22.34 5.82
C ALA A 199 7.88 21.29 5.21
N SER A 200 8.44 20.41 6.05
CA SER A 200 9.30 19.29 5.65
C SER A 200 8.54 18.05 5.15
N GLY A 201 7.21 18.15 4.98
CA GLY A 201 6.38 17.05 4.46
C GLY A 201 6.18 15.91 5.45
N LYS A 202 6.15 16.20 6.75
CA LYS A 202 5.90 15.21 7.81
C LYS A 202 4.42 15.13 8.19
N PHE A 203 4.03 13.96 8.67
CA PHE A 203 2.88 13.78 9.54
C PHE A 203 3.30 14.18 10.95
N VAL A 204 2.60 15.12 11.55
CA VAL A 204 2.97 15.63 12.86
C VAL A 204 1.92 15.21 13.88
N ARG A 205 2.35 14.38 14.82
CA ARG A 205 1.61 13.99 16.01
C ARG A 205 1.73 15.10 17.04
N VAL A 206 0.61 15.49 17.62
CA VAL A 206 0.55 16.55 18.63
C VAL A 206 -0.50 16.22 19.69
N PHE A 207 -0.32 16.79 20.87
CA PHE A 207 -1.40 16.91 21.84
C PHE A 207 -2.20 18.18 21.55
N TYR A 208 -3.53 18.06 21.46
CA TYR A 208 -4.39 19.10 20.92
C TYR A 208 -5.69 19.25 21.74
N CYS A 209 -6.19 20.49 21.86
CA CYS A 209 -7.38 20.81 22.65
C CYS A 209 -8.70 20.49 21.94
N ASN A 210 -8.66 20.11 20.65
CA ASN A 210 -9.84 19.78 19.84
C ASN A 210 -10.84 20.95 19.72
N GLU A 211 -10.33 22.16 19.44
CA GLU A 211 -11.14 23.37 19.25
C GLU A 211 -10.97 23.92 17.82
N ASP A 212 -12.08 24.03 17.07
CA ASP A 212 -12.13 24.45 15.65
C ASP A 212 -11.37 25.74 15.33
N LEU A 213 -11.33 26.69 16.29
CA LEU A 213 -10.58 27.94 16.16
C LEU A 213 -9.10 27.67 15.81
N TYR A 214 -8.46 26.76 16.53
CA TYR A 214 -7.04 26.45 16.33
C TYR A 214 -6.83 25.57 15.10
N GLU A 215 -7.79 24.73 14.72
CA GLU A 215 -7.68 23.95 13.49
C GLU A 215 -7.68 24.87 12.26
N LYS A 216 -8.54 25.91 12.26
CA LYS A 216 -8.53 26.94 11.22
C LYS A 216 -7.20 27.68 11.15
N GLN A 217 -6.65 28.10 12.30
CA GLN A 217 -5.34 28.77 12.35
C GLN A 217 -4.21 27.87 11.83
N ILE A 218 -4.19 26.59 12.22
CA ILE A 218 -3.22 25.61 11.71
C ILE A 218 -3.31 25.52 10.18
N LYS A 219 -4.52 25.40 9.64
CA LYS A 219 -4.76 25.28 8.20
C LYS A 219 -4.33 26.53 7.44
N GLU A 220 -4.67 27.72 7.94
CA GLU A 220 -4.30 29.00 7.33
C GLU A 220 -2.78 29.20 7.26
N LYS A 221 -2.06 28.86 8.33
CA LYS A 221 -0.61 29.07 8.40
C LYS A 221 0.22 28.01 7.68
N THR A 222 -0.23 26.75 7.72
CA THR A 222 0.61 25.60 7.32
C THR A 222 0.08 24.80 6.13
N GLY A 223 -1.20 25.00 5.79
CA GLY A 223 -1.93 24.14 4.86
C GLY A 223 -2.28 22.75 5.42
N ALA A 224 -1.89 22.45 6.66
CA ALA A 224 -2.21 21.17 7.29
C ALA A 224 -3.64 21.15 7.85
N SER A 225 -4.21 19.96 7.90
CA SER A 225 -5.53 19.67 8.46
C SER A 225 -5.40 18.52 9.44
N SER A 226 -6.36 18.38 10.36
CA SER A 226 -6.46 17.17 11.16
C SER A 226 -6.64 15.95 10.25
N ARG A 227 -6.09 14.81 10.66
CA ARG A 227 -6.17 13.55 9.92
C ARG A 227 -6.94 12.50 10.67
N CYS A 228 -6.39 12.04 11.78
CA CYS A 228 -7.02 11.02 12.60
C CYS A 228 -6.60 11.23 14.05
N ILE A 229 -7.59 11.22 14.94
CA ILE A 229 -7.37 11.18 16.38
C ILE A 229 -6.82 9.79 16.71
N ILE A 230 -5.64 9.76 17.32
CA ILE A 230 -4.98 8.54 17.76
C ILE A 230 -5.67 8.01 19.01
N LYS A 231 -5.92 8.91 19.98
CA LYS A 231 -6.66 8.61 21.19
C LYS A 231 -7.23 9.88 21.81
N TYR A 232 -8.33 9.71 22.53
CA TYR A 232 -8.83 10.71 23.46
C TYR A 232 -8.04 10.61 24.77
N LEU A 233 -7.71 11.75 25.35
CA LEU A 233 -6.99 11.85 26.61
C LEU A 233 -7.97 11.95 27.77
N ASP A 234 -7.61 11.36 28.90
CA ASP A 234 -8.40 11.43 30.12
C ASP A 234 -8.33 12.81 30.79
N GLU A 235 -9.22 13.01 31.76
CA GLU A 235 -9.25 14.23 32.57
C GLU A 235 -8.09 14.35 33.58
N GLN A 236 -7.18 13.39 33.68
CA GLN A 236 -6.01 13.48 34.56
C GLN A 236 -4.74 13.83 33.79
N THR A 237 -4.82 13.87 32.46
CA THR A 237 -3.70 14.18 31.57
C THR A 237 -3.04 15.49 31.95
N GLN A 238 -1.71 15.46 31.99
CA GLN A 238 -0.85 16.63 32.16
C GLN A 238 -0.45 17.23 30.81
N GLU A 239 -0.86 16.61 29.71
CA GLU A 239 -0.51 17.04 28.37
C GLU A 239 -1.20 18.35 28.01
N ARG A 240 -0.44 19.22 27.35
CA ARG A 240 -0.91 20.55 26.93
C ARG A 240 -1.03 20.61 25.42
N CYS A 241 -2.03 21.36 24.98
CA CYS A 241 -2.26 21.64 23.58
C CYS A 241 -1.08 22.46 23.04
N PHE A 242 -0.41 21.92 22.01
CA PHE A 242 0.82 22.48 21.43
C PHE A 242 0.70 23.93 20.92
N ILE A 243 -0.53 24.40 20.63
CA ILE A 243 -0.82 25.74 20.12
C ILE A 243 -1.47 26.67 21.15
N SER A 244 -2.33 26.15 22.03
CA SER A 244 -3.12 26.98 22.97
C SER A 244 -2.61 26.95 24.40
N ASN A 245 -1.72 26.01 24.72
CA ASN A 245 -1.24 25.69 26.06
C ASN A 245 -2.35 25.30 27.09
N LYS A 246 -3.61 25.24 26.65
CA LYS A 246 -4.73 24.65 27.41
C LYS A 246 -4.50 23.14 27.57
N LYS A 247 -5.26 22.50 28.45
CA LYS A 247 -5.27 21.05 28.59
C LYS A 247 -5.60 20.37 27.25
N ALA A 248 -4.79 19.39 26.87
CA ALA A 248 -5.05 18.60 25.68
C ALA A 248 -6.25 17.65 25.90
N LYS A 249 -7.03 17.43 24.84
CA LYS A 249 -8.16 16.48 24.83
C LYS A 249 -7.88 15.25 23.97
N VAL A 250 -7.00 15.41 22.97
CA VAL A 250 -6.69 14.35 22.00
C VAL A 250 -5.20 14.34 21.68
N GLU A 251 -4.71 13.15 21.38
CA GLU A 251 -3.49 12.98 20.59
C GLU A 251 -3.91 12.76 19.14
N ILE A 252 -3.38 13.55 18.21
CA ILE A 252 -3.91 13.61 16.84
C ILE A 252 -2.77 13.79 15.82
N TYR A 253 -2.97 13.26 14.62
CA TYR A 253 -2.13 13.57 13.47
C TYR A 253 -2.65 14.77 12.70
N PHE A 254 -1.73 15.67 12.34
CA PHE A 254 -1.92 16.67 11.30
C PHE A 254 -0.95 16.41 10.15
N ALA A 255 -1.42 16.72 8.94
CA ALA A 255 -0.61 16.68 7.72
C ALA A 255 -1.28 17.51 6.63
N ARG A 256 -0.50 17.89 5.61
CA ARG A 256 -1.06 18.36 4.33
C ARG A 256 -1.77 17.19 3.64
N SER A 257 -2.94 17.46 3.06
CA SER A 257 -3.70 16.44 2.32
C SER A 257 -3.34 16.48 0.84
N TYR A 258 -3.27 15.28 0.26
CA TYR A 258 -3.28 15.06 -1.18
C TYR A 258 -4.61 15.48 -1.80
#